data_AF-A0A1L5KVB7-F1
#
_entry.id   AF-A0A1L5KVB7-F1
#
_cell.length_a   1.000
_cell.length_b   1.000
_cell.length_c   1.000
_cell.angle_alpha   90.00
_cell.angle_beta   90.00
_cell.angle_gamma   90.00
#
_symmetry.space_group_name_H-M   'P 1'
#
loop_
_entity.id
_entity.type
_entity.pdbx_description
1 polymer ?
#
loop_
_entity_poly.entity_id
_entity_poly.type
_entity_poly.pdbx_seq_one_letter_code
_entity_poly.pdbx_strand_id
1 'polypeptide(L)' 'MTTTIKTTTRPELLVADLDGTLLHDAEVFEDRFITQRSIDTIARAHDAGMKFAIATARPVSTGLQ' A
#
# COMPACT_ATOMS: atom_id res chain seq x y z
N MET A 1 12.07 -4.22 33.52
CA MET A 1 12.48 -4.07 32.11
C MET A 1 11.85 -2.78 31.62
N THR A 2 12.65 -1.79 31.22
CA THR A 2 12.14 -0.49 30.76
C THR A 2 12.14 -0.50 29.24
N THR A 3 10.95 -0.49 28.64
CA THR A 3 10.80 -0.38 27.18
C THR A 3 10.92 1.08 26.79
N THR A 4 12.02 1.45 26.13
CA THR A 4 12.14 2.76 25.48
C THR A 4 11.30 2.74 24.21
N ILE A 5 10.19 3.48 24.18
CA ILE A 5 9.44 3.70 22.93
C ILE A 5 10.17 4.77 22.14
N LYS A 6 10.69 4.39 20.97
CA LYS A 6 11.31 5.32 20.03
C LYS A 6 10.19 6.10 19.34
N THR A 7 10.04 7.37 19.67
CA THR A 7 9.06 8.25 18.99
C THR A 7 9.67 8.72 17.67
N THR A 8 9.23 8.16 16.56
CA THR A 8 9.56 8.67 15.22
C THR A 8 8.55 9.74 14.81
N THR A 9 8.97 10.72 14.03
CA THR A 9 8.08 11.75 13.44
C THR A 9 7.36 11.25 12.18
N ARG A 10 7.67 10.03 11.74
CA ARG A 10 7.17 9.41 10.52
C ARG A 10 6.71 7.98 10.81
N PRO A 11 5.59 7.52 10.22
CA PRO A 11 5.17 6.13 10.31
C PRO A 11 6.29 5.20 9.83
N GLU A 12 6.55 4.11 10.55
CA GLU A 12 7.50 3.08 10.09
C GLU A 12 6.82 2.06 9.14
N LEU A 13 5.49 1.95 9.22
CA LEU A 13 4.67 1.02 8.44
C LEU A 13 3.44 1.75 7.91
N LEU A 14 3.20 1.57 6.61
CA LEU A 14 1.98 1.96 5.92
C LEU A 14 1.21 0.69 5.54
N VAL A 15 -0.04 0.62 5.98
CA VAL A 15 -0.96 -0.47 5.63
C VAL A 15 -2.13 0.15 4.88
N ALA A 16 -2.44 -0.37 3.70
CA ALA A 16 -3.56 0.09 2.90
C ALA A 16 -4.40 -1.08 2.40
N ASP A 17 -5.70 -0.85 2.28
CA ASP A 17 -6.56 -1.69 1.46
C ASP A 17 -6.27 -1.46 -0.05
N LEU A 18 -6.73 -2.37 -0.91
CA LEU A 18 -6.53 -2.30 -2.35
C LEU A 18 -7.75 -1.75 -3.10
N ASP A 19 -8.91 -2.40 -3.02
CA ASP A 19 -10.07 -2.11 -3.89
C ASP A 19 -10.96 -1.02 -3.32
N GLY A 20 -11.13 0.08 -4.06
CA GLY A 20 -11.79 1.28 -3.55
C GLY A 20 -10.87 2.17 -2.70
N THR A 21 -9.62 1.74 -2.48
CA THR A 21 -8.59 2.51 -1.77
C THR A 21 -7.45 2.92 -2.72
N LEU A 22 -6.74 1.95 -3.31
CA LEU A 22 -5.64 2.18 -4.27
C LEU A 22 -6.05 1.93 -5.73
N LEU A 23 -6.96 0.99 -5.95
CA LEU A 23 -7.62 0.72 -7.22
C LEU A 23 -9.01 1.37 -7.17
N HIS A 24 -9.19 2.49 -7.85
CA HIS A 24 -10.43 3.28 -7.79
C HIS A 24 -10.74 3.92 -9.17
N ASP A 25 -11.87 4.61 -9.26
CA ASP A 25 -12.31 5.37 -10.44
C ASP A 25 -12.54 4.57 -11.73
N ALA A 26 -13.13 3.37 -11.62
CA ALA A 26 -13.64 2.61 -12.77
C ALA A 26 -15.10 2.19 -12.56
N GLU A 27 -15.84 2.06 -13.66
CA GLU A 27 -17.26 1.66 -13.66
C GLU A 27 -17.44 0.19 -13.23
N VAL A 28 -16.51 -0.68 -13.63
CA VAL A 28 -16.46 -2.10 -13.25
C VAL A 28 -15.20 -2.43 -12.47
N PHE A 29 -15.20 -3.57 -11.77
CA PHE A 29 -14.13 -3.95 -10.84
C PHE A 29 -12.82 -4.32 -11.55
N GLU A 30 -12.94 -4.89 -12.74
CA GLU A 30 -11.87 -5.39 -13.60
C GLU A 30 -11.05 -4.25 -14.21
N ASP A 31 -11.66 -3.09 -14.42
CA ASP A 31 -11.04 -1.91 -15.04
C ASP A 31 -10.35 -1.00 -14.02
N ARG A 32 -10.44 -1.32 -12.73
CA ARG A 32 -9.77 -0.52 -11.68
C ARG A 32 -8.27 -0.70 -11.80
N PHE A 33 -7.56 0.42 -11.84
CA PHE A 33 -6.12 0.45 -11.96
C PHE A 33 -5.50 1.28 -10.84
N ILE A 34 -4.22 1.03 -10.56
CA ILE A 34 -3.46 1.88 -9.67
C ILE A 34 -2.94 3.09 -10.46
N THR A 35 -3.22 4.29 -9.97
CA THR A 35 -2.76 5.51 -10.65
C THR A 35 -1.25 5.68 -10.52
N GLN A 36 -0.61 6.34 -11.50
CA GLN A 36 0.82 6.67 -11.42
C GLN A 36 1.15 7.49 -10.16
N ARG A 37 0.25 8.40 -9.75
CA ARG A 37 0.39 9.17 -8.51
C ARG A 37 0.50 8.28 -7.27
N SER A 38 -0.32 7.23 -7.18
CA SER A 38 -0.28 6.27 -6.08
C SER A 38 1.03 5.48 -6.10
N ILE A 39 1.48 5.04 -7.27
CA ILE A 39 2.78 4.37 -7.47
C ILE A 39 3.92 5.27 -6.97
N ASP A 40 4.00 6.50 -7.46
CA ASP A 40 5.06 7.45 -7.11
C ASP A 40 5.07 7.78 -5.60
N THR A 41 3.90 7.76 -4.97
CA THR A 41 3.77 8.00 -3.53
C THR A 41 4.27 6.81 -2.71
N ILE A 42 3.94 5.58 -3.11
CA ILE A 42 4.45 4.37 -2.47
C ILE A 42 5.97 4.27 -2.66
N ALA A 43 6.49 4.58 -3.85
CA ALA A 43 7.92 4.60 -4.11
C ALA A 43 8.67 5.59 -3.21
N ARG A 44 8.19 6.85 -3.12
CA ARG A 44 8.76 7.85 -2.21
C ARG A 44 8.69 7.42 -0.74
N ALA A 45 7.63 6.72 -0.34
CA ALA A 45 7.50 6.22 1.03
C ALA A 45 8.50 5.10 1.33
N HIS A 46 8.67 4.18 0.38
CA HIS A 46 9.68 3.12 0.44
C HIS A 46 11.10 3.68 0.51
N ASP A 47 11.45 4.64 -0.36
CA ASP A 47 12.77 5.30 -0.36
C ASP A 47 13.05 6.08 0.94
N ALA A 48 11.98 6.53 1.59
CA ALA A 48 11.99 7.15 2.91
C ALA A 48 12.17 6.15 4.09
N GLY A 49 12.31 4.85 3.80
CA GLY A 49 12.51 3.79 4.78
C GLY A 49 11.23 3.23 5.40
N MET A 50 10.05 3.57 4.87
CA MET A 50 8.78 3.03 5.36
C MET A 50 8.54 1.64 4.78
N LYS A 51 8.08 0.71 5.63
CA LYS A 51 7.55 -0.57 5.17
C LYS A 51 6.13 -0.36 4.64
N PHE A 52 5.74 -1.19 3.67
CA PHE A 52 4.42 -1.11 3.05
C PHE A 52 3.77 -2.50 3.01
N ALA A 53 2.49 -2.56 3.36
CA ALA A 53 1.68 -3.77 3.29
C ALA A 53 0.31 -3.48 2.66
N ILE A 54 -0.14 -4.37 1.79
CA ILE A 54 -1.49 -4.34 1.23
C ILE A 54 -2.31 -5.43 1.91
N ALA A 55 -3.42 -5.04 2.53
CA ALA A 55 -4.44 -5.95 3.02
C ALA A 55 -5.56 -6.00 1.99
N THR A 56 -5.75 -7.14 1.33
CA THR A 56 -6.77 -7.25 0.28
C THR A 56 -7.48 -8.60 0.34
N ALA A 57 -8.73 -8.61 -0.11
CA ALA A 57 -9.47 -9.84 -0.38
C ALA A 57 -9.15 -10.43 -1.76
N ARG A 58 -8.44 -9.70 -2.64
CA ARG A 58 -7.99 -10.25 -3.92
C ARG A 58 -7.06 -11.43 -3.65
N PRO A 59 -7.25 -12.56 -4.35
CA PRO A 59 -6.31 -13.66 -4.24
C PRO A 59 -4.94 -13.19 -4.72
N VAL A 60 -3.88 -13.67 -4.06
CA VAL A 60 -2.52 -13.52 -4.59
C VAL A 60 -2.44 -14.37 -5.85
N SER A 61 -2.60 -13.72 -7.01
CA SER A 61 -2.29 -14.33 -8.30
C SER A 61 -0.77 -14.54 -8.35
N THR A 62 -0.31 -15.79 -8.31
CA THR A 62 1.10 -16.13 -8.57
C THR A 62 1.42 -16.17 -10.07
N GLY A 63 0.61 -15.52 -10.91
CA GLY A 63 0.71 -15.63 -12.37
C GLY A 63 0.18 -16.97 -12.86
N LEU A 64 -1.10 -17.02 -13.22
CA LEU A 64 -1.58 -18.00 -14.18
C LEU A 64 -1.73 -17.29 -15.53
N GLN A 65 -0.65 -17.44 -16.31
CA GLN A 65 -0.42 -17.22 -17.75
C GLN A 65 -0.95 -15.93 -18.40
#